data_AF-A0A2H1KN54-F1
#
_entry.id   AF-A0A2H1KN54-F1
#
_cell.length_a   1.000
_cell.length_b   1.000
_cell.length_c   1.000
_cell.angle_alpha   90.00
_cell.angle_beta   90.00
_cell.angle_gamma   90.00
#
_symmetry.space_group_name_H-M   'P 1'
#
loop_
_entity.id
_entity.type
_entity.pdbx_description
1 polymer ?
#
loop_
_entity_poly.entity_id
_entity_poly.type
_entity_poly.pdbx_seq_one_letter_code
_entity_poly.pdbx_strand_id
1 'polypeptide(L)'
;MNGITKITVAVIVGLGVLIGGGLGLRYVLAEPTGQVEAREQTQSGSNRIAQYERFYDLCTSAKTAQDQITNLEQEHDGGVSESRAGQITASITALRGKRDESVNKYNSLAQRDYTAGQFRASNLPFEIDGQEPIKCNVG
;
A
#
# COMPACT_ATOMS: atom_id res chain seq x y z
N MET A 1 -25.63 12.66 -60.32
CA MET A 1 -25.41 12.97 -58.89
C MET A 1 -25.42 14.47 -58.70
N ASN A 2 -26.49 15.02 -58.13
CA ASN A 2 -26.68 16.45 -57.93
C ASN A 2 -25.69 16.96 -56.87
N GLY A 3 -25.22 18.22 -57.00
CA GLY A 3 -24.20 18.79 -56.12
C GLY A 3 -24.52 18.68 -54.62
N ILE A 4 -25.81 18.73 -54.26
CA ILE A 4 -26.31 18.57 -52.90
C ILE A 4 -25.97 17.18 -52.33
N THR A 5 -26.12 16.12 -53.13
CA THR A 5 -25.83 14.73 -52.69
C THR A 5 -24.34 14.53 -52.38
N LYS A 6 -23.45 15.23 -53.09
CA LYS A 6 -21.99 15.16 -52.83
C LYS A 6 -21.60 15.86 -51.53
N ILE A 7 -22.22 17.00 -51.24
CA ILE A 7 -21.97 17.76 -50.01
C ILE A 7 -22.43 16.97 -48.78
N THR A 8 -23.63 16.38 -48.83
CA THR A 8 -24.16 15.57 -47.72
C THR A 8 -23.27 14.37 -47.40
N VAL A 9 -22.79 13.65 -48.42
CA VAL A 9 -21.87 12.51 -48.23
C VAL A 9 -20.54 12.97 -47.64
N ALA A 10 -19.99 14.09 -48.12
CA ALA A 10 -18.73 14.63 -47.60
C ALA A 10 -18.82 15.01 -46.12
N VAL A 11 -19.93 15.61 -45.68
CA VAL A 11 -20.15 15.99 -44.27
C VAL A 11 -20.27 14.77 -43.37
N ILE A 12 -21.01 13.74 -43.80
CA ILE A 12 -21.19 12.49 -43.02
C ILE A 12 -19.86 11.74 -42.87
N VAL A 13 -19.08 11.63 -43.96
CA VAL A 13 -17.76 10.98 -43.92
C VAL A 13 -16.79 11.79 -43.04
N GLY A 14 -16.79 13.12 -43.14
CA GLY A 14 -15.97 13.98 -42.29
C GLY A 14 -16.27 13.81 -40.80
N LEU A 15 -17.55 13.79 -40.42
CA LEU A 15 -17.98 13.53 -39.05
C LEU A 15 -17.58 12.12 -38.57
N GLY A 16 -17.72 11.11 -39.43
CA GLY A 16 -17.30 9.74 -39.13
C GLY A 16 -15.80 9.62 -38.84
N VAL A 17 -14.96 10.32 -39.60
CA VAL A 17 -13.50 10.35 -39.39
C VAL A 17 -13.13 11.10 -38.12
N LEU A 18 -13.81 12.19 -37.78
CA LEU A 18 -13.54 12.94 -36.55
C LEU A 18 -13.92 12.14 -35.29
N ILE A 19 -15.08 11.48 -35.31
CA ILE A 19 -15.56 10.66 -34.18
C ILE A 19 -14.71 9.38 -34.06
N GLY A 20 -14.52 8.66 -35.17
CA GLY A 20 -13.73 7.43 -35.20
C GLY A 20 -12.25 7.67 -34.90
N GLY A 21 -11.67 8.74 -35.43
CA GLY A 21 -10.29 9.15 -35.16
C GLY A 21 -10.09 9.59 -33.70
N GLY A 22 -11.03 10.34 -33.13
CA GLY A 22 -10.97 10.76 -31.72
C GLY A 22 -11.08 9.59 -30.74
N LEU A 23 -11.97 8.62 -31.01
CA LEU A 23 -12.10 7.41 -30.19
C LEU A 23 -10.92 6.45 -30.37
N GLY A 24 -10.43 6.28 -31.61
CA GLY A 24 -9.25 5.48 -31.90
C GLY A 24 -7.99 6.01 -31.26
N LEU A 25 -7.73 7.33 -31.35
CA LEU A 25 -6.59 7.97 -30.69
C LEU A 25 -6.68 7.86 -29.17
N ARG A 26 -7.87 8.01 -28.57
CA ARG A 26 -8.06 7.80 -27.14
C ARG A 26 -7.75 6.38 -26.71
N TYR A 27 -8.17 5.38 -27.48
CA TYR A 27 -7.90 3.97 -27.15
C TYR A 27 -6.42 3.63 -27.30
N VAL A 28 -5.76 4.10 -28.36
CA VAL A 28 -4.33 3.87 -28.59
C VAL A 28 -3.45 4.63 -27.59
N LEU A 29 -3.86 5.83 -27.17
CA LEU A 29 -3.10 6.62 -26.20
C LEU A 29 -3.41 6.28 -24.74
N ALA A 30 -4.55 5.62 -24.44
CA ALA A 30 -4.97 5.31 -23.08
C ALA A 30 -3.93 4.50 -22.29
N GLU A 31 -3.34 3.47 -22.90
CA GLU A 31 -2.30 2.64 -22.25
C GLU A 31 -1.03 3.45 -21.92
N PRO A 32 -0.40 4.18 -22.86
CA PRO A 32 0.78 4.97 -22.54
C PRO A 32 0.47 6.16 -21.61
N THR A 33 -0.67 6.85 -21.76
CA THR A 33 -1.03 7.94 -20.84
C THR A 33 -1.31 7.43 -19.44
N GLY A 34 -1.98 6.28 -19.31
CA GLY A 34 -2.26 5.66 -18.01
C GLY A 34 -0.98 5.22 -17.29
N GLN A 35 0.03 4.72 -18.03
CA GLN A 35 1.33 4.38 -17.45
C GLN A 35 2.10 5.61 -16.94
N VAL A 36 2.05 6.72 -17.67
CA VAL A 36 2.67 7.99 -17.25
C VAL A 36 1.98 8.53 -16.00
N GLU A 37 0.64 8.58 -16.00
CA GLU A 37 -0.14 9.07 -14.86
C GLU A 37 0.07 8.21 -13.61
N ALA A 38 0.13 6.88 -13.76
CA ALA A 38 0.44 5.96 -12.65
C ALA A 38 1.85 6.17 -12.09
N ARG A 39 2.84 6.44 -12.96
CA ARG A 39 4.22 6.75 -12.55
C ARG A 39 4.29 8.09 -11.83
N GLU A 40 3.63 9.12 -12.35
CA GLU A 40 3.54 10.44 -11.73
C GLU A 40 2.86 10.37 -10.36
N GLN A 41 1.76 9.62 -10.25
CA GLN A 41 1.06 9.42 -8.98
C GLN A 41 1.93 8.69 -7.97
N THR A 42 2.67 7.65 -8.39
CA THR A 42 3.60 6.92 -7.52
C THR A 42 4.75 7.81 -7.04
N GLN A 43 5.24 8.73 -7.87
CA GLN A 43 6.34 9.63 -7.54
C GLN A 43 5.88 10.97 -6.93
N SER A 44 4.57 11.16 -6.76
CA SER A 44 4.01 12.38 -6.18
C SER A 44 4.45 12.57 -4.72
N GLY A 45 4.59 13.84 -4.30
CA GLY A 45 4.93 14.17 -2.91
C GLY A 45 3.92 13.64 -1.89
N SER A 46 2.63 13.63 -2.25
CA SER A 46 1.57 13.07 -1.41
C SER A 46 1.70 11.56 -1.23
N ASN A 47 2.00 10.82 -2.31
CA ASN A 47 2.26 9.38 -2.20
C ASN A 47 3.51 9.11 -1.34
N ARG A 48 4.58 9.90 -1.50
CA ARG A 48 5.78 9.76 -0.66
C ARG A 48 5.47 9.93 0.83
N ILE A 49 4.71 10.96 1.20
CA ILE A 49 4.31 11.20 2.60
C ILE A 49 3.43 10.05 3.12
N ALA A 50 2.42 9.65 2.34
CA ALA A 50 1.52 8.57 2.73
C ALA A 50 2.27 7.24 2.94
N GLN A 51 3.24 6.92 2.09
CA GLN A 51 4.04 5.71 2.24
C GLN A 51 5.01 5.81 3.43
N TYR A 52 5.60 6.98 3.66
CA TYR A 52 6.42 7.24 4.84
C TYR A 52 5.62 7.00 6.12
N GLU A 53 4.46 7.64 6.28
CA GLU A 53 3.55 7.46 7.42
C GLU A 53 3.14 5.99 7.58
N ARG A 54 2.81 5.33 6.47
CA ARG A 54 2.43 3.92 6.46
C ARG A 54 3.53 3.00 7.00
N PHE A 55 4.80 3.24 6.67
CA PHE A 55 5.90 2.43 7.23
C PHE A 55 6.05 2.66 8.74
N TYR A 56 5.90 3.90 9.22
CA TYR A 56 5.93 4.19 10.65
C TYR A 56 4.78 3.53 11.40
N ASP A 57 3.56 3.61 10.86
CA ASP A 57 2.37 3.02 11.47
C ASP A 57 2.49 1.50 11.58
N LEU A 58 2.95 0.84 10.51
CA LEU A 58 3.15 -0.60 10.50
C LEU A 58 4.24 -1.03 11.49
N CYS A 59 5.36 -0.32 11.52
CA CYS A 59 6.43 -0.60 12.49
C CYS A 59 5.90 -0.43 13.92
N THR A 60 5.30 0.72 14.22
CA THR A 60 4.81 1.07 15.57
C THR A 60 3.70 0.13 16.04
N SER A 61 2.81 -0.30 15.14
CA SER A 61 1.79 -1.31 15.42
C SER A 61 2.42 -2.65 15.81
N ALA A 62 3.42 -3.10 15.03
CA ALA A 62 4.13 -4.35 15.30
C ALA A 62 4.87 -4.28 16.65
N LYS A 63 5.60 -3.19 16.90
CA LYS A 63 6.29 -2.94 18.17
C LYS A 63 5.32 -2.91 19.35
N THR A 64 4.20 -2.19 19.23
CA THR A 64 3.20 -2.08 20.29
C THR A 64 2.61 -3.45 20.65
N ALA A 65 2.29 -4.27 19.63
CA ALA A 65 1.81 -5.63 19.85
C ALA A 65 2.86 -6.49 20.56
N GLN A 66 4.14 -6.36 20.17
CA GLN A 66 5.24 -7.06 20.83
C GLN A 66 5.41 -6.62 22.29
N ASP A 67 5.40 -5.32 22.59
CA ASP A 67 5.54 -4.82 23.96
C ASP A 67 4.37 -5.32 24.85
N GLN A 68 3.16 -5.40 24.30
CA GLN A 68 2.00 -5.99 24.99
C GLN A 68 2.15 -7.49 25.23
N ILE A 69 2.70 -8.24 24.27
CA ILE A 69 3.04 -9.67 24.45
C ILE A 69 4.02 -9.82 25.60
N THR A 70 5.13 -9.07 25.59
CA THR A 70 6.14 -9.11 26.64
C THR A 70 5.56 -8.82 28.02
N ASN A 71 4.70 -7.80 28.14
CA ASN A 71 4.08 -7.46 29.41
C ASN A 71 3.14 -8.57 29.91
N LEU A 72 2.38 -9.20 29.01
CA LEU A 72 1.48 -10.31 29.35
C LEU A 72 2.24 -11.59 29.70
N GLU A 73 3.36 -11.87 29.02
CA GLU A 73 4.26 -12.97 29.36
C GLU A 73 4.86 -12.77 30.76
N GLN A 74 5.30 -11.55 31.09
CA GLN A 74 5.77 -11.22 32.45
C GLN A 74 4.66 -11.35 33.50
N GLU A 75 3.44 -10.92 33.19
CA GLU A 75 2.30 -11.09 34.10
C GLU A 75 2.03 -12.58 34.35
N HIS A 76 2.01 -13.39 33.28
CA HIS A 76 1.80 -14.83 33.36
C HIS A 76 2.85 -15.52 34.25
N ASP A 77 4.12 -15.19 34.04
CA ASP A 77 5.24 -15.76 34.79
C ASP A 77 5.28 -15.31 36.26
N GLY A 78 4.60 -14.21 36.59
CA GLY A 78 4.43 -13.70 37.95
C GLY A 78 3.50 -14.52 38.85
N GLY A 79 2.91 -15.62 38.35
CA GLY A 79 2.10 -16.54 39.14
C GLY A 79 0.64 -16.10 39.30
N VAL A 80 -0.07 -15.97 38.17
CA VAL A 80 -1.50 -15.63 38.14
C VAL A 80 -2.42 -16.83 38.41
N SER A 81 -3.71 -16.57 38.65
CA SER A 81 -4.73 -17.62 38.72
C SER A 81 -4.91 -18.32 37.37
N GLU A 82 -5.38 -19.57 37.39
CA GLU A 82 -5.60 -20.39 36.17
C GLU A 82 -6.55 -19.71 35.17
N SER A 83 -7.64 -19.12 35.66
CA SER A 83 -8.58 -18.35 34.82
C SER A 83 -7.89 -17.17 34.13
N ARG A 84 -7.01 -16.46 34.85
CA ARG A 84 -6.25 -15.35 34.28
C ARG A 84 -5.19 -15.84 33.30
N ALA A 85 -4.51 -16.94 33.58
CA ALA A 85 -3.54 -17.56 32.66
C ALA A 85 -4.18 -17.91 31.31
N GLY A 86 -5.41 -18.46 31.32
CA GLY A 86 -6.17 -18.73 30.10
C GLY A 86 -6.49 -17.46 29.30
N GLN A 87 -6.92 -16.38 29.97
CA GLN A 87 -7.17 -15.08 29.34
C GLN A 87 -5.90 -14.45 28.75
N ILE A 88 -4.79 -14.53 29.47
CA ILE A 88 -3.49 -14.05 29.01
C ILE A 88 -3.07 -14.81 27.75
N THR A 89 -3.17 -16.14 27.76
CA THR A 89 -2.79 -16.99 26.62
C THR A 89 -3.60 -16.65 25.36
N ALA A 90 -4.91 -16.46 25.51
CA ALA A 90 -5.77 -16.02 24.41
C ALA A 90 -5.37 -14.63 23.88
N SER A 91 -5.06 -13.70 24.78
CA SER A 91 -4.64 -12.34 24.45
C SER A 91 -3.28 -12.33 23.71
N ILE A 92 -2.29 -13.08 24.20
CA ILE A 92 -0.99 -13.27 23.55
C ILE A 92 -1.17 -13.83 22.14
N THR A 93 -2.05 -14.82 21.97
CA THR A 93 -2.32 -15.42 20.64
C THR A 93 -2.86 -14.39 19.65
N ALA A 94 -3.84 -13.58 20.07
CA ALA A 94 -4.38 -12.50 19.24
C ALA A 94 -3.32 -11.43 18.90
N LEU A 95 -2.50 -11.05 19.88
CA LEU A 95 -1.44 -10.07 19.69
C LEU A 95 -0.33 -10.57 18.77
N ARG A 96 0.03 -11.85 18.84
CA ARG A 96 0.97 -12.48 17.89
C ARG A 96 0.45 -12.38 16.47
N GLY A 97 -0.84 -12.69 16.25
CA GLY A 97 -1.47 -12.51 14.95
C GLY A 97 -1.39 -11.06 14.43
N LYS A 98 -1.69 -10.07 15.29
CA LYS A 98 -1.60 -8.65 14.93
C LYS A 98 -0.17 -8.18 14.63
N ARG A 99 0.80 -8.64 15.42
CA ARG A 99 2.22 -8.37 15.19
C ARG A 99 2.62 -8.92 13.84
N ASP A 100 2.35 -10.19 13.58
CA ASP A 100 2.77 -10.89 12.37
C ASP A 100 2.10 -10.28 11.13
N GLU A 101 0.83 -9.87 11.21
CA GLU A 101 0.16 -9.12 10.15
C GLU A 101 0.88 -7.80 9.84
N SER A 102 1.25 -7.04 10.89
CA SER A 102 1.93 -5.76 10.73
C SER A 102 3.33 -5.94 10.12
N VAL A 103 4.09 -6.94 10.60
CA VAL A 103 5.41 -7.32 10.07
C VAL A 103 5.32 -7.75 8.61
N ASN A 104 4.39 -8.63 8.28
CA ASN A 104 4.22 -9.13 6.90
C ASN A 104 3.85 -7.99 5.94
N LYS A 105 2.95 -7.10 6.33
CA LYS A 105 2.60 -5.91 5.53
C LYS A 105 3.80 -4.98 5.36
N TYR A 106 4.56 -4.75 6.43
CA TYR A 106 5.77 -3.94 6.38
C TYR A 106 6.78 -4.53 5.40
N ASN A 107 7.16 -5.79 5.58
CA ASN A 107 8.19 -6.46 4.79
C ASN A 107 7.75 -6.59 3.32
N SER A 108 6.47 -6.87 3.07
CA SER A 108 5.91 -6.90 1.71
C SER A 108 6.01 -5.55 1.00
N LEU A 109 5.80 -4.43 1.71
CA LEU A 109 5.97 -3.09 1.14
C LEU A 109 7.45 -2.72 0.97
N ALA A 110 8.29 -3.10 1.93
CA ALA A 110 9.72 -2.81 1.92
C ALA A 110 10.42 -3.43 0.70
N GLN A 111 10.02 -4.63 0.28
CA GLN A 111 10.55 -5.32 -0.90
C GLN A 111 10.15 -4.67 -2.25
N ARG A 112 9.25 -3.68 -2.26
CA ARG A 112 8.76 -3.04 -3.49
C ARG A 112 9.58 -1.79 -3.81
N ASP A 113 10.86 -2.00 -4.10
CA ASP A 113 11.88 -0.95 -4.27
C ASP A 113 11.42 0.21 -5.19
N TYR A 114 10.80 -0.11 -6.33
CA TYR A 114 10.38 0.89 -7.33
C TYR A 114 9.07 1.62 -7.00
N THR A 115 8.40 1.30 -5.89
CA THR A 115 7.09 1.90 -5.53
C THR A 115 7.07 2.35 -4.07
N ALA A 116 6.60 1.52 -3.14
CA ALA A 116 6.50 1.86 -1.74
C ALA A 116 7.88 1.87 -1.05
N GLY A 117 8.71 0.85 -1.32
CA GLY A 117 9.97 0.60 -0.59
C GLY A 117 10.94 1.78 -0.58
N GLN A 118 11.08 2.49 -1.70
CA GLN A 118 11.92 3.70 -1.82
C GLN A 118 11.51 4.85 -0.88
N PHE A 119 10.27 4.88 -0.37
CA PHE A 119 9.77 5.95 0.49
C PHE A 119 9.82 5.59 1.98
N ARG A 120 10.36 4.43 2.32
CA ARG A 120 10.65 4.03 3.70
C ARG A 120 11.69 4.99 4.31
N ALA A 121 11.45 5.41 5.54
CA ALA A 121 12.38 6.27 6.25
C ALA A 121 13.72 5.56 6.50
N SER A 122 14.82 6.31 6.42
CA SER A 122 16.18 5.76 6.59
C SER A 122 16.48 5.23 8.00
N ASN A 123 15.77 5.73 8.99
CA ASN A 123 15.88 5.34 10.40
C ASN A 123 14.98 4.14 10.78
N LEU A 124 14.11 3.70 9.88
CA LEU A 124 13.34 2.46 10.03
C LEU A 124 14.16 1.26 9.53
N PRO A 125 13.88 0.04 10.00
CA PRO A 125 14.60 -1.17 9.57
C PRO A 125 14.26 -1.55 8.12
N PHE A 126 15.20 -2.15 7.39
CA PHE A 126 14.92 -2.63 6.02
C PHE A 126 13.88 -3.74 6.01
N GLU A 127 13.99 -4.66 6.97
CA GLU A 127 13.07 -5.75 7.21
C GLU A 127 12.84 -5.86 8.72
N ILE A 128 11.63 -6.23 9.12
CA ILE A 128 11.32 -6.54 10.51
C ILE A 128 11.33 -8.05 10.68
N ASP A 129 12.16 -8.55 11.60
CA ASP A 129 12.02 -9.90 12.13
C ASP A 129 11.02 -9.88 13.30
N GLY A 130 9.95 -10.66 13.19
CA GLY A 130 8.93 -10.78 14.24
C GLY A 130 9.39 -11.55 15.48
N GLN A 131 10.58 -12.16 15.45
CA GLN A 131 11.17 -12.91 16.56
C GLN A 131 12.18 -12.08 17.37
N GLU A 132 12.69 -10.99 16.81
CA GLU A 132 13.61 -10.08 17.49
C GLU A 132 12.89 -8.83 18.01
N PRO A 133 13.47 -8.10 18.99
CA PRO A 133 12.90 -6.85 19.45
C PRO A 133 12.77 -5.82 18.31
N ILE A 134 11.52 -5.48 17.98
CA ILE A 134 11.22 -4.51 16.92
C ILE A 134 11.67 -3.10 17.33
N LYS A 135 12.55 -2.52 16.52
CA LYS A 135 13.11 -1.17 16.70
C LYS A 135 12.50 -0.20 15.69
N CYS A 136 11.50 0.55 16.14
CA CYS A 136 10.96 1.69 15.40
C CYS A 136 11.59 2.96 15.96
N ASN A 137 12.66 3.45 15.34
CA ASN A 137 13.21 4.73 15.74
C ASN A 137 12.24 5.81 15.25
N VAL A 138 11.40 6.32 16.16
CA VAL A 138 10.66 7.57 15.93
C VAL A 138 11.64 8.70 16.15
N GLY A 139 11.99 9.39 15.06
CA GLY A 139 12.76 10.63 15.10
C GLY A 139 11.93 11.77 15.64
#